data_AF-C7GCT4-F1
#
_entry.id   AF-C7GCT4-F1
#
_cell.length_a   1.000
_cell.length_b   1.000
_cell.length_c   1.000
_cell.angle_alpha   90.00
_cell.angle_beta   90.00
_cell.angle_gamma   90.00
#
_symmetry.space_group_name_H-M   'P 1'
#
loop_
_entity.id
_entity.type
_entity.pdbx_description
1 polymer ?
#
loop_
_entity_poly.entity_id
_entity_poly.type
_entity_poly.pdbx_seq_one_letter_code
_entity_poly.pdbx_strand_id
1 'polypeptide(L)'
;TVCKANGAAECKKALLLLKAARLPEDFIEGMACEGGCVGGPSAFNDQVSSKKNRDTLIGQADDRTIHDNLKNYDMESFSMHRE
;
A
#
# COMPACT_ATOMS: atom_id res chain seq x y z
N THR A 1 3.98 17.76 -7.62
CA THR A 1 4.24 17.36 -6.21
C THR A 1 3.14 16.40 -5.75
N VAL A 2 3.33 15.69 -4.62
CA VAL A 2 2.35 14.67 -4.13
C VAL A 2 1.77 15.07 -2.77
N CYS A 3 0.45 15.15 -2.67
CA CYS A 3 -0.28 15.28 -1.41
C CYS A 3 -0.52 13.89 -0.83
N LYS A 4 0.01 13.61 0.37
CA LYS A 4 -0.21 12.35 1.09
C LYS A 4 -1.27 12.54 2.15
N ALA A 5 -2.42 11.88 1.99
CA ALA A 5 -3.55 11.97 2.90
C ALA A 5 -3.71 10.68 3.71
N ASN A 6 -3.54 10.78 5.03
CA ASN A 6 -3.60 9.66 5.95
C ASN A 6 -4.92 9.67 6.73
N GLY A 7 -5.78 8.68 6.45
CA GLY A 7 -7.12 8.60 7.01
C GLY A 7 -8.17 9.33 6.17
N ALA A 8 -9.43 8.91 6.32
CA ALA A 8 -10.56 9.45 5.57
C ALA A 8 -10.74 10.97 5.74
N ALA A 9 -10.40 11.52 6.92
CA ALA A 9 -10.50 12.95 7.19
C ALA A 9 -9.56 13.78 6.31
N GLU A 10 -8.28 13.41 6.25
CA GLU A 10 -7.31 14.10 5.38
C GLU A 10 -7.61 13.86 3.90
N CYS A 11 -8.09 12.67 3.53
CA CYS A 11 -8.54 12.41 2.15
C CYS A 11 -9.67 13.37 1.75
N LYS A 12 -10.68 13.53 2.62
CA LYS A 12 -11.78 14.47 2.39
C LYS A 12 -11.28 15.91 2.28
N LYS A 13 -10.35 16.32 3.15
CA LYS A 13 -9.76 17.67 3.11
C LYS A 13 -9.03 17.93 1.79
N ALA A 14 -8.20 17.00 1.33
CA ALA A 14 -7.51 17.12 0.04
C ALA A 14 -8.51 17.22 -1.13
N LEU A 15 -9.55 16.40 -1.14
CA LEU A 15 -10.61 16.44 -2.15
C LEU A 15 -11.42 17.75 -2.11
N LEU A 16 -11.66 18.33 -0.93
CA LEU A 16 -12.34 19.63 -0.81
C LEU A 16 -11.48 20.78 -1.32
N LEU A 17 -10.16 20.74 -1.06
CA LEU A 17 -9.22 21.72 -1.63
C LEU A 17 -9.16 21.59 -3.15
N LEU A 18 -9.12 20.36 -3.68
CA LEU A 18 -9.16 20.09 -5.11
C LEU A 18 -10.45 20.64 -5.74
N LYS A 19 -11.61 20.34 -5.14
CA LYS A 19 -12.91 20.84 -5.60
C LYS A 19 -12.96 22.37 -5.66
N ALA A 20 -12.28 23.04 -4.74
CA ALA A 20 -12.18 24.49 -4.70
C ALA A 20 -11.08 25.08 -5.61
N ALA A 21 -10.40 24.25 -6.43
CA ALA A 21 -9.23 24.62 -7.22
C ALA A 21 -8.09 25.25 -6.39
N ARG A 22 -7.93 24.77 -5.15
CA ARG A 22 -6.97 25.26 -4.15
C ARG A 22 -5.93 24.22 -3.73
N LEU A 23 -5.95 23.03 -4.32
CA LEU A 23 -4.91 22.03 -4.09
C LEU A 23 -3.67 22.41 -4.91
N PRO A 24 -2.50 22.65 -4.28
CA PRO A 24 -1.29 23.01 -5.00
C PRO A 24 -0.55 21.80 -5.60
N GLU A 25 -0.83 20.58 -5.15
CA GLU A 25 -0.21 19.36 -5.67
C GLU A 25 -0.93 18.78 -6.88
N ASP A 26 -0.16 18.11 -7.75
CA ASP A 26 -0.65 17.49 -9.00
C ASP A 26 -1.19 16.07 -8.78
N PHE A 27 -0.88 15.46 -7.64
CA PHE A 27 -1.24 14.07 -7.34
C PHE A 27 -1.63 13.90 -5.88
N ILE A 28 -2.70 13.12 -5.63
CA ILE A 28 -3.16 12.76 -4.29
C ILE A 28 -2.96 11.26 -4.09
N GLU A 29 -2.17 10.90 -3.09
CA GLU A 29 -2.10 9.54 -2.55
C GLU A 29 -2.91 9.51 -1.24
N GLY A 30 -4.07 8.84 -1.26
CA GLY A 30 -5.00 8.80 -0.13
C GLY A 30 -5.18 7.39 0.43
N MET A 31 -5.06 7.27 1.75
CA MET A 31 -5.36 6.05 2.49
C MET A 31 -6.59 6.27 3.37
N ALA A 32 -7.60 5.42 3.27
CA ALA A 32 -8.82 5.55 4.06
C ALA A 32 -8.58 5.30 5.56
N CYS A 33 -7.69 4.38 5.90
CA CYS A 33 -7.30 4.06 7.27
C CYS A 33 -6.07 4.88 7.70
N GLU A 34 -6.06 5.31 8.96
CA GLU A 34 -4.87 5.90 9.54
C GLU A 34 -3.74 4.86 9.62
N GLY A 35 -2.56 5.23 9.15
CA GLY A 35 -1.42 4.32 9.02
C GLY A 35 -1.45 3.45 7.76
N GLY A 36 -2.39 3.65 6.85
CA GLY A 36 -2.50 2.87 5.62
C GLY A 36 -3.05 1.46 5.83
N CYS A 37 -2.79 0.56 4.89
CA CYS A 37 -3.36 -0.79 4.89
C CYS A 37 -3.06 -1.59 6.17
N VAL A 38 -1.90 -1.38 6.80
CA VAL A 38 -1.52 -2.06 8.06
C VAL A 38 -2.37 -1.63 9.26
N GLY A 39 -3.03 -0.46 9.20
CA GLY A 39 -3.96 0.02 10.23
C GLY A 39 -5.43 -0.28 9.90
N GLY A 40 -5.70 -1.15 8.93
CA GLY A 40 -7.07 -1.47 8.51
C GLY A 40 -7.89 -2.18 9.58
N PRO A 41 -9.24 -2.11 9.54
CA PRO A 41 -10.12 -2.71 10.54
C PRO A 41 -10.09 -4.25 10.55
N SER A 42 -9.56 -4.87 9.48
CA SER A 42 -9.37 -6.31 9.37
C SER A 42 -7.94 -6.74 9.74
N ALA A 43 -7.15 -5.89 10.40
CA ALA A 43 -5.82 -6.24 10.83
C ALA A 43 -5.87 -7.37 11.88
N PHE A 44 -5.04 -8.39 11.67
CA PHE A 44 -4.94 -9.53 12.59
C PHE A 44 -4.25 -9.17 13.91
N ASN A 45 -3.30 -8.23 13.86
CA ASN A 45 -2.54 -7.73 15.01
C ASN A 45 -2.66 -6.20 15.11
N ASP A 46 -2.22 -5.63 16.23
CA ASP A 46 -2.17 -4.18 16.39
C ASP A 46 -1.25 -3.51 15.34
N GLN A 47 -1.51 -2.23 15.09
CA GLN A 47 -0.83 -1.47 14.04
C GLN A 47 0.68 -1.35 14.28
N VAL A 48 1.13 -1.25 15.54
CA VAL A 48 2.56 -1.06 15.87
C VAL A 48 3.33 -2.34 15.56
N SER A 49 2.82 -3.48 16.02
CA SER A 49 3.37 -4.80 15.73
C SER A 49 3.37 -5.10 14.23
N SER A 50 2.23 -4.86 13.56
CA SER A 50 2.08 -5.09 12.11
C SER A 50 3.04 -4.23 11.30
N LYS A 51 3.19 -2.94 11.65
CA LYS A 51 4.13 -2.04 10.99
C LYS A 51 5.58 -2.50 11.18
N LYS A 52 5.97 -2.88 12.41
CA LYS A 52 7.33 -3.37 12.70
C LYS A 52 7.65 -4.63 11.87
N ASN A 53 6.71 -5.57 11.79
CA ASN A 53 6.89 -6.79 10.99
C ASN A 53 7.04 -6.45 9.50
N ARG A 54 6.20 -5.56 8.97
CA ARG A 54 6.31 -5.08 7.58
C ARG A 54 7.67 -4.42 7.32
N ASP A 55 8.09 -3.49 8.17
CA ASP A 55 9.36 -2.77 7.99
C ASP A 55 10.56 -3.72 8.07
N THR A 56 10.50 -4.75 8.93
CA THR A 56 11.51 -5.81 9.00
C THR A 56 11.58 -6.62 7.71
N LEU A 57 10.45 -7.07 7.18
CA LEU A 57 10.39 -7.84 5.93
C LEU A 57 10.89 -7.02 4.73
N ILE A 58 10.54 -5.73 4.67
CA ILE A 58 11.03 -4.82 3.62
C ILE A 58 12.55 -4.65 3.74
N GLY A 59 13.08 -4.52 4.96
CA GLY A 59 14.53 -4.41 5.18
C GLY A 59 15.32 -5.68 4.85
N GLN A 60 14.64 -6.84 4.77
CA GLN A 60 15.22 -8.11 4.34
C GLN A 60 15.13 -8.34 2.83
N ALA A 61 14.44 -7.46 2.09
CA ALA A 61 14.39 -7.55 0.65
C ALA A 61 15.78 -7.31 0.05
N ASP A 62 16.20 -8.19 -0.84
CA ASP A 62 17.41 -8.02 -1.64
C ASP A 62 17.06 -7.51 -3.04
N ASP A 63 18.05 -7.47 -3.93
CA ASP A 63 17.92 -6.91 -5.27
C ASP A 63 17.21 -7.84 -6.28
N ARG A 64 16.59 -8.94 -5.82
CA ARG A 64 15.95 -9.91 -6.72
C ARG A 64 14.79 -9.27 -7.47
N THR A 65 14.77 -9.45 -8.79
CA THR A 65 13.65 -9.00 -9.62
C THR A 65 12.52 -10.01 -9.62
N ILE A 66 11.34 -9.61 -10.13
CA ILE A 66 10.21 -10.52 -10.33
C ILE A 66 10.66 -11.73 -11.18
N HIS A 67 11.42 -11.51 -12.24
CA HIS A 67 11.88 -12.59 -13.12
C HIS A 67 12.85 -13.56 -12.42
N ASP A 68 13.72 -13.07 -11.54
CA ASP A 68 14.63 -13.92 -10.78
C ASP A 68 13.89 -14.77 -9.76
N ASN A 69 12.81 -14.25 -9.19
CA ASN A 69 11.95 -15.00 -8.29
C ASN A 69 11.17 -16.10 -9.04
N LEU A 70 10.59 -15.76 -10.20
CA LEU A 70 9.80 -16.69 -11.02
C LEU A 70 10.59 -17.91 -11.52
N LYS A 71 11.91 -17.78 -11.76
CA LYS A 71 12.78 -18.91 -12.14
C LYS A 71 12.81 -20.04 -11.10
N ASN A 72 12.45 -19.76 -9.84
CA ASN A 72 12.44 -20.75 -8.77
C ASN A 72 11.16 -21.60 -8.75
N TYR A 73 10.19 -21.29 -9.60
CA TYR A 73 8.90 -21.97 -9.64
C TYR A 73 8.68 -22.62 -11.00
N ASP A 74 8.16 -23.84 -10.99
CA ASP A 74 7.69 -24.50 -12.20
C ASP A 74 6.35 -23.89 -12.61
N MET A 75 6.42 -22.84 -13.42
CA MET A 75 5.26 -22.07 -13.87
C MET A 75 4.28 -22.90 -14.72
N GLU A 76 4.70 -24.04 -15.27
CA GLU A 76 3.87 -24.92 -16.10
C GLU A 76 3.06 -25.90 -15.26
N SER A 77 3.44 -26.11 -14.00
CA SER A 77 2.75 -27.02 -13.07
C SER A 77 1.44 -26.47 -12.50
N PHE A 78 1.20 -25.16 -12.61
CA PHE A 78 -0.01 -24.52 -12.07
C PHE A 78 -1.17 -24.62 -13.06
N SER A 79 -2.29 -25.19 -12.63
CA SER A 79 -3.54 -25.05 -13.38
C SER A 79 -3.98 -23.59 -13.33
N MET A 80 -3.89 -22.91 -14.47
CA MET A 80 -4.35 -21.52 -14.64
C MET A 80 -5.85 -21.45 -14.94
N HIS A 81 -6.54 -22.59 -14.97
CA HIS A 81 -7.97 -22.69 -15.17
C HIS A 81 -8.66 -23.00 -13.85
N ARG A 82 -9.72 -22.24 -13.58
CA ARG A 82 -10.65 -22.55 -12.49
C ARG A 82 -11.53 -23.70 -12.96
N GLU A 83 -11.46 -24.84 -12.27
CA GLU A 83 -12.42 -25.94 -12.41
C GLU A 83 -13.85 -25.50 -12.05
#